data_AF-A0A1Q4P0B7-F1
#
_entry.id   AF-A0A1Q4P0B7-F1
#
_cell.length_a   1.000
_cell.length_b   1.000
_cell.length_c   1.000
_cell.angle_alpha   90.00
_cell.angle_beta   90.00
_cell.angle_gamma   90.00
#
_symmetry.space_group_name_H-M   'P 1'
#
loop_
_entity.id
_entity.type
_entity.pdbx_description
1 polymer ?
#
loop_
_entity_poly.entity_id
_entity_poly.type
_entity_poly.pdbx_seq_one_letter_code
_entity_poly.pdbx_strand_id
1 'polypeptide(L)'
;MSNYQTLVDVNKAMEKMLRLYVDLGVAIRFDLPDVDATQADAAVSVFLYDIHEDLQLRTAGPRGFNAGTGLLSPGWVNVKCNYLITYWESTAPATDAGNPDSQPDNQAIKVMSQVLAALTNNRQFADIPGVYTQVMPPQENLNSLGNFWQSLGNRPRLSLNYCVTVPISLSDKGEKVTPVKSLSTIVEPKAPVSPQAISDALREQLIVALGGDYDARLAMTHVNLDASPVAASNGSAADIRVALRVSGMTRTEYLDPMNTVFDTWKKDGAAVVTPDGYHIHITAVDNADLTGI
;
A
#
# COMPACT_ATOMS: atom_id res chain seq x y z
N MET A 1 -6.61 1.04 -19.61
CA MET A 1 -7.51 2.22 -19.58
C MET A 1 -6.74 3.35 -18.91
N SER A 2 -6.83 4.57 -19.42
CA SER A 2 -6.19 5.73 -18.78
C SER A 2 -6.75 5.93 -17.37
N ASN A 3 -5.87 6.08 -16.38
CA ASN A 3 -6.20 6.16 -14.94
C ASN A 3 -7.21 7.27 -14.59
N TYR A 4 -7.36 8.27 -15.47
CA TYR A 4 -8.24 9.42 -15.26
C TYR A 4 -9.66 9.22 -15.78
N GLN A 5 -9.91 8.15 -16.53
CA GLN A 5 -11.18 7.96 -17.23
C GLN A 5 -12.18 7.13 -16.42
N THR A 6 -11.70 6.37 -15.42
CA THR A 6 -12.53 5.41 -14.67
C THR A 6 -13.71 6.07 -13.95
N LEU A 7 -13.53 7.19 -13.25
CA LEU A 7 -14.65 7.89 -12.58
C LEU A 7 -15.67 8.45 -13.59
N VAL A 8 -15.18 8.98 -14.71
CA VAL A 8 -16.04 9.47 -15.79
C VAL A 8 -16.82 8.32 -16.44
N ASP A 9 -16.19 7.16 -16.58
CA ASP A 9 -16.83 5.95 -17.13
C ASP A 9 -17.93 5.43 -16.20
N VAL A 10 -17.74 5.53 -14.88
CA VAL A 10 -18.80 5.25 -13.90
C VAL A 10 -19.99 6.20 -14.08
N ASN A 11 -19.74 7.50 -14.21
CA ASN A 11 -20.83 8.47 -14.44
C ASN A 11 -21.58 8.18 -15.75
N LYS A 12 -20.88 7.87 -16.83
CA LYS A 12 -21.50 7.48 -18.11
C LYS A 12 -22.30 6.18 -18.00
N ALA A 13 -21.79 5.20 -17.26
CA ALA A 13 -22.49 3.94 -17.01
C ALA A 13 -23.76 4.17 -16.19
N MET A 14 -23.71 5.05 -15.18
CA MET A 14 -24.86 5.48 -14.40
C MET A 14 -25.92 6.16 -15.27
N GLU A 15 -25.51 7.10 -16.12
CA GLU A 15 -26.42 7.79 -17.05
C GLU A 15 -27.14 6.80 -17.96
N LYS A 16 -26.38 5.93 -18.63
CA LYS A 16 -26.90 4.91 -19.52
C LYS A 16 -27.88 3.97 -18.81
N MET A 17 -27.55 3.53 -17.60
CA MET A 17 -28.39 2.66 -16.79
C MET A 17 -29.71 3.34 -16.39
N LEU A 18 -29.66 4.57 -15.90
CA LEU A 18 -30.85 5.32 -15.51
C LEU A 18 -31.75 5.63 -16.71
N ARG A 19 -31.17 5.95 -17.87
CA ARG A 19 -31.91 6.31 -19.08
C ARG A 19 -32.71 5.16 -19.70
N LEU A 20 -32.46 3.92 -19.30
CA LEU A 20 -33.27 2.76 -19.69
C LEU A 20 -34.62 2.70 -18.96
N TYR A 21 -34.76 3.38 -17.83
CA TYR A 21 -35.93 3.31 -16.95
C TYR A 21 -36.63 4.65 -16.74
N VAL A 22 -35.85 5.74 -16.67
CA VAL A 22 -36.37 7.09 -16.43
C VAL A 22 -36.93 7.66 -17.73
N ASP A 23 -38.12 8.26 -17.65
CA ASP A 23 -38.81 8.86 -18.79
C ASP A 23 -37.93 9.88 -19.55
N LEU A 24 -38.02 9.88 -20.89
CA LEU A 24 -37.20 10.74 -21.75
C LEU A 24 -37.40 12.24 -21.49
N GLY A 25 -38.58 12.62 -21.00
CA GLY A 25 -38.94 14.01 -20.65
C GLY A 25 -38.36 14.50 -19.32
N VAL A 26 -37.72 13.63 -18.54
CA VAL A 26 -37.00 14.01 -17.31
C VAL A 26 -35.52 14.10 -17.63
N ALA A 27 -34.87 15.22 -17.29
CA ALA A 27 -33.44 15.38 -17.47
C ALA A 27 -32.65 14.55 -16.45
N ILE A 28 -31.47 14.04 -16.82
CA ILE A 28 -30.52 13.42 -15.89
C ILE A 28 -29.30 14.33 -15.82
N ARG A 29 -28.93 14.75 -14.61
CA ARG A 29 -27.83 15.69 -14.37
C ARG A 29 -26.86 15.13 -13.34
N PHE A 30 -25.58 15.49 -13.48
CA PHE A 30 -24.50 15.07 -12.58
C PHE A 30 -23.97 16.22 -11.70
N ASP A 31 -24.77 17.27 -11.59
CA ASP A 31 -24.58 18.39 -10.68
C ASP A 31 -25.78 18.46 -9.71
N LEU A 32 -25.64 19.27 -8.67
CA LEU A 32 -26.75 19.61 -7.81
C LEU A 32 -27.41 20.89 -8.36
N PRO A 33 -28.73 20.86 -8.67
CA PRO A 33 -29.51 22.03 -8.97
C PRO A 33 -29.31 23.18 -7.99
N ASP A 34 -29.30 24.41 -8.51
CA ASP A 34 -29.45 25.60 -7.68
C ASP A 34 -30.81 25.56 -6.96
N VAL A 35 -30.75 25.62 -5.63
CA VAL A 35 -31.91 25.50 -4.75
C VAL A 35 -32.86 26.69 -4.90
N ASP A 36 -32.31 27.85 -5.23
CA ASP A 36 -33.06 29.11 -5.30
C ASP A 36 -33.57 29.41 -6.72
N ALA A 37 -33.12 28.66 -7.73
CA ALA A 37 -33.56 28.82 -9.11
C ALA A 37 -34.77 27.92 -9.44
N THR A 38 -35.75 28.49 -10.14
CA THR A 38 -36.79 27.70 -10.81
C THR A 38 -36.15 26.92 -11.96
N GLN A 39 -36.21 25.60 -11.90
CA GLN A 39 -35.69 24.72 -12.95
C GLN A 39 -36.63 24.79 -14.16
N ALA A 40 -36.08 24.96 -15.37
CA ALA A 40 -36.89 24.94 -16.58
C ALA A 40 -37.53 23.56 -16.82
N ASP A 41 -36.79 22.49 -16.50
CA ASP A 41 -37.19 21.10 -16.71
C ASP A 41 -37.08 20.30 -15.42
N ALA A 42 -37.95 19.30 -15.26
CA ALA A 42 -37.82 18.33 -14.18
C ALA A 42 -36.57 17.49 -14.37
N ALA A 43 -35.79 17.30 -13.31
CA ALA A 43 -34.48 16.67 -13.38
C ALA A 43 -34.24 15.68 -12.24
N VAL A 44 -33.63 14.55 -12.58
CA VAL A 44 -32.94 13.67 -11.63
C VAL A 44 -31.50 14.14 -11.52
N SER A 45 -31.11 14.55 -10.32
CA SER A 45 -29.73 14.90 -9.98
C SER A 45 -29.03 13.68 -9.38
N VAL A 46 -27.93 13.28 -9.99
CA VAL A 46 -27.03 12.21 -9.55
C VAL A 46 -25.76 12.86 -9.01
N PHE A 47 -25.76 13.16 -7.73
CA PHE A 47 -24.70 13.95 -7.09
C PHE A 47 -23.68 13.06 -6.40
N LEU A 48 -22.41 13.14 -6.81
CA LEU A 48 -21.29 12.46 -6.15
C LEU A 48 -20.81 13.31 -4.98
N TYR A 49 -21.12 12.90 -3.74
CA TYR A 49 -20.85 13.70 -2.56
C TYR A 49 -19.57 13.31 -1.81
N ASP A 50 -19.10 12.08 -2.00
CA ASP A 50 -17.91 11.56 -1.33
C ASP A 50 -17.21 10.47 -2.13
N ILE A 51 -15.88 10.45 -2.05
CA ILE A 51 -14.99 9.48 -2.69
C ILE A 51 -13.90 9.09 -1.70
N HIS A 52 -13.80 7.80 -1.39
CA HIS A 52 -12.75 7.29 -0.50
C HIS A 52 -12.33 5.87 -0.89
N GLU A 53 -11.15 5.44 -0.42
CA GLU A 53 -10.70 4.06 -0.60
C GLU A 53 -11.59 3.09 0.19
N ASP A 54 -12.02 2.01 -0.45
CA ASP A 54 -12.75 0.92 0.18
C ASP A 54 -11.77 -0.07 0.82
N LEU A 55 -11.44 0.18 2.08
CA LEU A 55 -10.50 -0.66 2.83
C LEU A 55 -11.02 -2.09 3.06
N GLN A 56 -12.33 -2.34 2.96
CA GLN A 56 -12.88 -3.68 3.12
C GLN A 56 -12.58 -4.57 1.92
N LEU A 57 -12.44 -3.97 0.74
CA LEU A 57 -12.06 -4.65 -0.50
C LEU A 57 -10.56 -4.58 -0.78
N ARG A 58 -9.76 -4.04 0.16
CA ARG A 58 -8.31 -3.98 0.02
C ARG A 58 -7.71 -5.37 0.22
N THR A 59 -7.15 -5.92 -0.85
CA THR A 59 -6.35 -7.14 -0.79
C THR A 59 -4.87 -6.81 -0.82
N ALA A 60 -4.07 -7.50 0.00
CA ALA A 60 -2.61 -7.42 -0.04
C ALA A 60 -2.08 -8.28 -1.20
N GLY A 61 -2.31 -7.83 -2.43
CA GLY A 61 -1.79 -8.48 -3.63
C GLY A 61 -0.40 -7.96 -3.98
N PRO A 62 0.60 -8.83 -4.23
CA PRO A 62 1.86 -8.36 -4.82
C PRO A 62 1.59 -7.79 -6.22
N ARG A 63 2.42 -6.84 -6.64
CA ARG A 63 2.36 -6.35 -8.03
C ARG A 63 2.69 -7.48 -8.99
N GLY A 64 1.89 -7.59 -10.05
CA GLY A 64 2.15 -8.55 -11.12
C GLY A 64 3.47 -8.23 -11.83
N PHE A 65 4.23 -9.25 -12.19
CA PHE A 65 5.43 -9.12 -13.01
C PHE A 65 5.21 -9.75 -14.38
N ASN A 66 5.47 -9.00 -15.45
CA ASN A 66 5.44 -9.51 -16.81
C ASN A 66 6.85 -9.90 -17.26
N ALA A 67 7.13 -11.21 -17.30
CA ALA A 67 8.45 -11.73 -17.68
C ALA A 67 8.84 -11.46 -19.14
N GLY A 68 7.87 -11.27 -20.05
CA GLY A 68 8.13 -10.99 -21.46
C GLY A 68 8.63 -9.56 -21.69
N THR A 69 8.11 -8.59 -20.93
CA THR A 69 8.52 -7.19 -21.01
C THR A 69 9.53 -6.79 -19.93
N GLY A 70 9.68 -7.61 -18.89
CA GLY A 70 10.48 -7.29 -17.70
C GLY A 70 9.88 -6.15 -16.88
N LEU A 71 8.58 -5.89 -16.98
CA LEU A 71 7.91 -4.77 -16.31
C LEU A 71 7.04 -5.25 -15.15
N LEU A 72 7.05 -4.48 -14.07
CA LEU A 72 6.07 -4.63 -13.00
C LEU A 72 4.78 -3.89 -13.36
N SER A 73 3.66 -4.60 -13.39
CA SER A 73 2.34 -4.01 -13.59
C SER A 73 2.06 -2.95 -12.52
N PRO A 74 1.30 -1.89 -12.87
CA PRO A 74 0.83 -0.94 -11.88
C PRO A 74 -0.10 -1.65 -10.87
N GLY A 75 -0.07 -1.19 -9.63
CA GLY A 75 -1.08 -1.59 -8.65
C GLY A 75 -2.44 -0.99 -8.98
N TRP A 76 -3.44 -1.35 -8.18
CA TRP A 76 -4.77 -0.74 -8.23
C TRP A 76 -5.25 -0.45 -6.80
N VAL A 77 -6.17 0.49 -6.69
CA VAL A 77 -6.86 0.85 -5.44
C VAL A 77 -8.35 0.76 -5.70
N ASN A 78 -9.08 0.13 -4.78
CA ASN A 78 -10.54 0.06 -4.85
C ASN A 78 -11.11 1.34 -4.23
N VAL A 79 -11.74 2.17 -5.06
CA VAL A 79 -12.27 3.47 -4.65
C VAL A 79 -13.80 3.40 -4.65
N LYS A 80 -14.39 3.72 -3.49
CA LYS A 80 -15.83 3.81 -3.29
C LYS A 80 -16.31 5.22 -3.61
N CYS A 81 -17.27 5.30 -4.52
CA CYS A 81 -17.95 6.52 -4.95
C CYS A 81 -19.36 6.51 -4.37
N ASN A 82 -19.71 7.53 -3.58
CA ASN A 82 -21.01 7.63 -2.93
C ASN A 82 -21.87 8.67 -3.65
N TYR A 83 -22.95 8.19 -4.27
CA TYR A 83 -23.91 9.03 -4.99
C TYR A 83 -25.17 9.23 -4.17
N LEU A 84 -25.68 10.45 -4.22
CA LEU A 84 -26.99 10.84 -3.74
C LEU A 84 -27.87 11.19 -4.94
N ILE A 85 -28.95 10.44 -5.12
CA ILE A 85 -29.86 10.63 -6.25
C ILE A 85 -31.15 11.28 -5.76
N THR A 86 -31.50 12.42 -6.35
CA THR A 86 -32.64 13.25 -5.93
C THR A 86 -33.44 13.71 -7.14
N TYR A 87 -34.73 13.97 -6.94
CA TYR A 87 -35.62 14.52 -7.96
C TYR A 87 -35.95 15.99 -7.70
N TRP A 88 -35.89 16.77 -8.77
CA TRP A 88 -36.14 18.20 -8.79
C TRP A 88 -37.24 18.50 -9.79
N GLU A 89 -38.31 19.12 -9.29
CA GLU A 89 -39.46 19.52 -10.08
C GLU A 89 -39.17 20.84 -10.81
N SER A 90 -39.83 21.05 -11.96
CA SER A 90 -39.76 22.33 -12.70
C SER A 90 -40.64 23.42 -12.06
N THR A 91 -41.63 23.03 -11.26
CA THR A 91 -42.60 23.93 -10.64
C THR A 91 -42.28 24.19 -9.17
N ALA A 92 -42.75 25.33 -8.66
CA ALA A 92 -42.66 25.65 -7.24
C ALA A 92 -43.47 24.63 -6.40
N PRO A 93 -43.08 24.40 -5.13
CA PRO A 93 -43.75 23.42 -4.27
C PRO A 93 -45.25 23.66 -4.19
N ALA A 94 -46.03 22.58 -4.26
CA ALA A 94 -47.47 22.63 -4.05
C ALA A 94 -47.81 23.28 -2.70
N THR A 95 -48.73 24.25 -2.72
CA THR A 95 -49.18 24.95 -1.51
C THR A 95 -50.49 24.41 -0.93
N ASP A 96 -51.16 23.49 -1.63
CA ASP A 96 -52.47 22.97 -1.29
C ASP A 96 -52.56 21.45 -1.51
N ALA A 97 -53.32 20.76 -0.66
CA ALA A 97 -53.45 19.29 -0.71
C ALA A 97 -54.19 18.75 -1.95
N GLY A 98 -54.90 19.62 -2.68
CA GLY A 98 -55.57 19.27 -3.94
C GLY A 98 -54.64 19.24 -5.14
N ASN A 99 -53.41 19.72 -4.99
CA ASN A 99 -52.42 19.73 -6.05
C ASN A 99 -52.05 18.28 -6.46
N PRO A 100 -51.94 17.98 -7.76
CA PRO A 100 -51.45 16.69 -8.25
C PRO A 100 -50.12 16.24 -7.61
N ASP A 101 -49.24 17.18 -7.27
CA ASP A 101 -47.94 16.90 -6.65
C ASP A 101 -48.04 16.49 -5.17
N SER A 102 -49.20 16.71 -4.54
CA SER A 102 -49.52 16.26 -3.17
C SER A 102 -50.28 14.92 -3.13
N GLN A 103 -50.56 14.31 -4.29
CA GLN A 103 -51.26 13.02 -4.36
C GLN A 103 -50.32 11.83 -4.11
N PRO A 104 -50.84 10.68 -3.64
CA PRO A 104 -50.03 9.47 -3.42
C PRO A 104 -49.26 8.99 -4.65
N ASP A 105 -49.77 9.27 -5.85
CA ASP A 105 -49.15 8.93 -7.13
C ASP A 105 -48.50 10.16 -7.80
N ASN A 106 -48.00 11.12 -7.01
CA ASN A 106 -47.36 12.31 -7.54
C ASN A 106 -46.17 11.99 -8.47
N GLN A 107 -45.79 12.98 -9.27
CA GLN A 107 -44.75 12.82 -10.27
C GLN A 107 -43.39 12.47 -9.64
N ALA A 108 -43.07 13.07 -8.48
CA ALA A 108 -41.82 12.79 -7.76
C ALA A 108 -41.68 11.31 -7.38
N ILE A 109 -42.74 10.70 -6.83
CA ILE A 109 -42.73 9.28 -6.45
C ILE A 109 -42.69 8.38 -7.68
N LYS A 110 -43.38 8.74 -8.77
CA LYS A 110 -43.31 7.99 -10.04
C LYS A 110 -41.88 7.95 -10.59
N VAL A 111 -41.22 9.11 -10.70
CA VAL A 111 -39.83 9.21 -11.20
C VAL A 111 -38.86 8.50 -10.25
N MET A 112 -38.96 8.73 -8.94
CA MET A 112 -38.07 8.09 -7.98
C MET A 112 -38.28 6.56 -7.91
N SER A 113 -39.48 6.07 -8.21
CA SER A 113 -39.75 4.64 -8.36
C SER A 113 -39.08 4.03 -9.60
N GLN A 114 -39.05 4.77 -10.73
CA GLN A 114 -38.29 4.36 -11.92
C GLN A 114 -36.79 4.33 -11.64
N VAL A 115 -36.25 5.35 -10.96
CA VAL A 115 -34.85 5.38 -10.51
C VAL A 115 -34.56 4.17 -9.63
N LEU A 116 -35.40 3.90 -8.64
CA LEU A 116 -35.24 2.75 -7.76
C LEU A 116 -35.23 1.42 -8.53
N ALA A 117 -36.15 1.26 -9.49
CA ALA A 117 -36.17 0.09 -10.38
C ALA A 117 -34.88 -0.03 -11.19
N ALA A 118 -34.33 1.08 -11.69
CA ALA A 118 -33.06 1.09 -12.41
C ALA A 118 -31.91 0.60 -11.52
N LEU A 119 -31.76 1.17 -10.32
CA LEU A 119 -30.70 0.80 -9.38
C LEU A 119 -30.79 -0.65 -8.91
N THR A 120 -32.00 -1.13 -8.62
CA THR A 120 -32.21 -2.49 -8.09
C THR A 120 -32.01 -3.57 -9.14
N ASN A 121 -32.36 -3.29 -10.40
CA ASN A 121 -32.15 -4.21 -11.52
C ASN A 121 -30.70 -4.21 -12.04
N ASN A 122 -29.96 -3.12 -11.84
CA ASN A 122 -28.58 -2.97 -12.32
C ASN A 122 -27.57 -2.98 -11.16
N ARG A 123 -27.51 -4.12 -10.45
CA ARG A 123 -26.51 -4.34 -9.38
C ARG A 123 -25.08 -4.52 -9.89
N GLN A 124 -24.91 -4.67 -11.19
CA GLN A 124 -23.62 -4.77 -11.86
C GLN A 124 -23.66 -3.93 -13.14
N PHE A 125 -22.57 -3.22 -13.44
CA PHE A 125 -22.41 -2.55 -14.72
C PHE A 125 -21.82 -3.52 -15.73
N ALA A 126 -22.55 -3.80 -16.82
CA ALA A 126 -22.07 -4.66 -17.89
C ALA A 126 -20.79 -4.11 -18.56
N ASP A 127 -20.66 -2.77 -18.61
CA ASP A 127 -19.58 -2.08 -19.30
C ASP A 127 -18.31 -1.92 -18.44
N ILE A 128 -18.39 -2.17 -17.12
CA ILE A 128 -17.26 -2.01 -16.19
C ILE A 128 -17.10 -3.29 -15.35
N PRO A 129 -16.24 -4.23 -15.77
CA PRO A 129 -16.04 -5.48 -15.05
C PRO A 129 -15.39 -5.25 -13.67
N GLY A 130 -15.80 -6.04 -12.68
CA GLY A 130 -15.24 -5.98 -11.32
C GLY A 130 -15.77 -4.85 -10.44
N VAL A 131 -16.79 -4.12 -10.89
CA VAL A 131 -17.47 -3.12 -10.05
C VAL A 131 -18.37 -3.80 -9.03
N TYR A 132 -18.29 -3.33 -7.79
CA TYR A 132 -19.16 -3.72 -6.70
C TYR A 132 -20.11 -2.58 -6.37
N THR A 133 -21.41 -2.85 -6.29
CA THR A 133 -22.43 -1.81 -6.02
C THR A 133 -23.23 -2.13 -4.77
N GLN A 134 -23.62 -1.09 -4.03
CA GLN A 134 -24.52 -1.18 -2.89
C GLN A 134 -25.72 -0.26 -3.14
N VAL A 135 -26.89 -0.87 -3.31
CA VAL A 135 -28.14 -0.14 -3.53
C VAL A 135 -28.75 0.20 -2.17
N MET A 136 -28.92 1.49 -1.87
CA MET A 136 -29.54 2.01 -0.65
C MET A 136 -29.00 1.35 0.64
N PRO A 137 -27.69 1.45 0.93
CA PRO A 137 -27.18 0.94 2.18
C PRO A 137 -27.82 1.70 3.37
N PRO A 138 -28.10 1.03 4.51
CA PRO A 138 -28.78 1.64 5.66
C PRO A 138 -27.88 2.60 6.48
N GLN A 139 -26.99 3.33 5.80
CA GLN A 139 -25.94 4.14 6.42
C GLN A 139 -26.41 5.52 6.86
N GLU A 140 -27.54 6.00 6.35
CA GLU A 140 -28.05 7.31 6.71
C GLU A 140 -28.89 7.30 7.98
N ASN A 141 -28.39 8.02 8.98
CA ASN A 141 -29.17 8.41 10.14
C ASN A 141 -29.94 9.70 9.82
N LEU A 142 -31.19 9.83 10.28
CA LEU A 142 -32.04 11.01 10.06
C LEU A 142 -31.35 12.33 10.46
N ASN A 143 -30.48 12.30 11.48
CA ASN A 143 -29.69 13.47 11.89
C ASN A 143 -28.69 13.94 10.81
N SER A 144 -28.08 13.01 10.07
CA SER A 144 -27.14 13.33 8.99
C SER A 144 -27.85 13.93 7.79
N LEU A 145 -28.99 13.33 7.41
CA LEU A 145 -29.80 13.81 6.29
C LEU A 145 -30.41 15.19 6.59
N GLY A 146 -30.80 15.45 7.84
CA GLY A 146 -31.26 16.77 8.29
C GLY A 146 -30.20 17.86 8.08
N ASN A 147 -28.96 17.62 8.50
CA ASN A 147 -27.85 18.56 8.30
C ASN A 147 -27.55 18.80 6.81
N PHE A 148 -27.63 17.75 5.99
CA PHE A 148 -27.45 17.86 4.54
C PHE A 148 -28.51 18.75 3.89
N TRP A 149 -29.80 18.58 4.23
CA TRP A 149 -30.85 19.44 3.68
C TRP A 149 -30.78 20.87 4.21
N GLN A 150 -30.28 21.07 5.44
CA GLN A 150 -30.04 22.41 5.96
C GLN A 150 -28.97 23.17 5.17
N SER A 151 -27.88 22.50 4.78
CA SER A 151 -26.84 23.14 3.95
C SER A 151 -27.31 23.43 2.53
N LEU A 152 -28.32 22.70 2.05
CA LEU A 152 -28.97 22.90 0.76
C LEU A 152 -30.24 23.75 0.85
N GLY A 153 -30.27 24.75 1.73
CA GLY A 153 -31.34 25.75 1.74
C GLY A 153 -32.66 25.29 2.39
N ASN A 154 -32.61 24.31 3.29
CA ASN A 154 -33.75 23.84 4.09
C ASN A 154 -34.94 23.27 3.29
N ARG A 155 -34.67 22.62 2.15
CA ARG A 155 -35.70 21.98 1.32
C ARG A 155 -35.50 20.46 1.29
N PRO A 156 -36.04 19.72 2.28
CA PRO A 156 -35.87 18.27 2.32
C PRO A 156 -36.56 17.61 1.14
N ARG A 157 -35.87 16.66 0.51
CA ARG A 157 -36.41 15.83 -0.58
C ARG A 157 -36.13 14.36 -0.28
N LEU A 158 -36.83 13.47 -0.98
CA LEU A 158 -36.46 12.06 -1.02
C LEU A 158 -35.11 11.92 -1.72
N SER A 159 -34.18 11.25 -1.06
CA SER A 159 -32.86 10.90 -1.60
C SER A 159 -32.66 9.39 -1.60
N LEU A 160 -32.03 8.88 -2.66
CA LEU A 160 -31.59 7.50 -2.75
C LEU A 160 -30.07 7.47 -2.76
N ASN A 161 -29.48 6.76 -1.78
CA ASN A 161 -28.05 6.51 -1.77
C ASN A 161 -27.68 5.33 -2.65
N TYR A 162 -26.60 5.50 -3.38
CA TYR A 162 -26.04 4.46 -4.22
C TYR A 162 -24.52 4.50 -4.16
N CYS A 163 -23.90 3.40 -3.75
CA CYS A 163 -22.45 3.32 -3.65
C CYS A 163 -21.90 2.42 -4.74
N VAL A 164 -20.79 2.85 -5.35
CA VAL A 164 -20.08 2.11 -6.40
C VAL A 164 -18.61 2.03 -6.04
N THR A 165 -18.09 0.82 -5.81
CA THR A 165 -16.66 0.60 -5.63
C THR A 165 -16.03 0.13 -6.93
N VAL A 166 -15.02 0.84 -7.41
CA VAL A 166 -14.33 0.56 -8.68
C VAL A 166 -12.82 0.45 -8.49
N PRO A 167 -12.14 -0.46 -9.19
CA PRO A 167 -10.68 -0.52 -9.19
C PRO A 167 -10.12 0.61 -10.06
N ILE A 168 -9.30 1.48 -9.47
CA ILE A 168 -8.55 2.53 -10.17
C ILE A 168 -7.08 2.11 -10.23
N SER A 169 -6.53 2.00 -11.43
CA SER A 169 -5.12 1.66 -11.62
C SER A 169 -4.23 2.85 -11.25
N LEU A 170 -3.11 2.55 -10.59
CA LEU A 170 -2.08 3.54 -10.25
C LEU A 170 -1.26 3.91 -11.49
N SER A 171 -0.59 5.05 -11.43
CA SER A 171 0.28 5.49 -12.52
C SER A 171 1.43 4.51 -12.73
N ASP A 172 1.53 3.97 -13.95
CA ASP A 172 2.62 3.10 -14.33
C ASP A 172 3.91 3.91 -14.52
N LYS A 173 4.94 3.58 -13.74
CA LYS A 173 6.27 4.19 -13.82
C LYS A 173 7.21 3.47 -14.79
N GLY A 174 6.76 2.38 -15.42
CA GLY A 174 7.58 1.57 -16.32
C GLY A 174 8.75 0.91 -15.60
N GLU A 175 8.52 0.48 -14.36
CA GLU A 175 9.57 -0.10 -13.51
C GLU A 175 10.05 -1.44 -14.10
N LYS A 176 11.33 -1.47 -14.47
CA LYS A 176 11.97 -2.62 -15.09
C LYS A 176 12.67 -3.48 -14.04
N VAL A 177 12.34 -4.77 -14.05
CA VAL A 177 12.97 -5.80 -13.22
C VAL A 177 13.45 -6.92 -14.13
N THR A 178 14.70 -7.35 -13.96
CA THR A 178 15.25 -8.46 -14.72
C THR A 178 14.70 -9.79 -14.19
N PRO A 179 14.10 -10.64 -15.04
CA PRO A 179 13.64 -11.95 -14.61
C PRO A 179 14.82 -12.84 -14.22
N VAL A 180 14.65 -13.67 -13.18
CA VAL A 180 15.59 -14.74 -12.85
C VAL A 180 15.48 -15.80 -13.95
N LYS A 181 16.52 -15.94 -14.77
CA LYS A 181 16.57 -16.90 -15.90
C LYS A 181 17.24 -18.22 -15.56
N SER A 182 18.16 -18.19 -14.60
CA SER A 182 18.95 -19.34 -14.17
C SER A 182 19.22 -19.23 -12.68
N LEU A 183 19.12 -20.36 -11.99
CA LEU A 183 19.49 -20.49 -10.59
C LEU A 183 20.73 -21.39 -10.53
N SER A 184 21.78 -20.93 -9.84
CA SER A 184 22.95 -21.73 -9.53
C SER A 184 23.06 -21.85 -8.01
N THR A 185 23.19 -23.07 -7.54
CA THR A 185 23.31 -23.39 -6.12
C THR A 185 24.55 -24.23 -5.92
N ILE A 186 25.40 -23.81 -5.00
CA ILE A 186 26.63 -24.52 -4.64
C ILE A 186 26.52 -24.86 -3.15
N VAL A 187 26.82 -26.11 -2.80
CA VAL A 187 26.84 -26.59 -1.42
C VAL A 187 28.27 -26.95 -1.07
N GLU A 188 28.79 -26.33 -0.02
CA GLU A 188 30.17 -26.51 0.43
C GLU A 188 30.19 -27.05 1.87
N PRO A 189 31.13 -27.95 2.21
CA PRO A 189 31.36 -28.35 3.59
C PRO A 189 31.74 -27.14 4.44
N LYS A 190 31.15 -27.02 5.63
CA LYS A 190 31.49 -26.00 6.62
C LYS A 190 31.79 -26.68 7.95
N ALA A 191 32.82 -26.22 8.64
CA ALA A 191 33.09 -26.64 10.01
C ALA A 191 31.88 -26.35 10.93
N PRO A 192 31.64 -27.16 11.97
CA PRO A 192 30.49 -27.05 12.87
C PRO A 192 30.64 -25.91 13.89
N VAL A 193 31.19 -24.76 13.48
CA VAL A 193 31.40 -23.59 14.35
C VAL A 193 30.34 -22.53 14.02
N SER A 194 29.67 -22.03 15.06
CA SER A 194 28.68 -20.98 14.93
C SER A 194 29.35 -19.61 14.70
N PRO A 195 28.68 -18.67 14.01
CA PRO A 195 29.16 -17.29 13.91
C PRO A 195 29.49 -16.66 15.27
N GLN A 196 28.70 -16.94 16.30
CA GLN A 196 28.94 -16.45 17.66
C GLN A 196 30.27 -16.97 18.24
N ALA A 197 30.54 -18.28 18.12
CA ALA A 197 31.78 -18.86 18.63
C ALA A 197 33.02 -18.29 17.91
N ILE A 198 32.89 -17.97 16.61
CA ILE A 198 33.93 -17.28 15.84
C ILE A 198 34.15 -15.86 16.39
N SER A 199 33.08 -15.09 16.56
CA SER A 199 33.15 -13.73 17.11
C SER A 199 33.78 -13.69 18.51
N ASP A 200 33.42 -14.65 19.38
CA ASP A 200 33.95 -14.73 20.74
C ASP A 200 35.46 -15.09 20.73
N ALA A 201 35.86 -16.03 19.87
CA ALA A 201 37.26 -16.40 19.71
C ALA A 201 38.10 -15.25 19.14
N LEU A 202 37.57 -14.52 18.15
CA LEU A 202 38.20 -13.32 17.60
C LEU A 202 38.31 -12.21 18.65
N ARG A 203 37.30 -12.04 19.50
CA ARG A 203 37.33 -11.06 20.60
C ARG A 203 38.45 -11.35 21.58
N GLU A 204 38.55 -12.59 22.06
CA GLU A 204 39.62 -12.96 22.99
C GLU A 204 40.99 -12.85 22.33
N GLN A 205 41.14 -13.22 21.06
CA GLN A 205 42.40 -13.04 20.33
C GLN A 205 42.78 -11.56 20.18
N LEU A 206 41.82 -10.68 19.91
CA LEU A 206 42.07 -9.24 19.84
C LEU A 206 42.47 -8.67 21.19
N ILE A 207 41.81 -9.08 22.27
CA ILE A 207 42.19 -8.70 23.65
C ILE A 207 43.64 -9.08 23.94
N VAL A 208 44.05 -10.31 23.58
CA VAL A 208 45.43 -10.77 23.75
C VAL A 208 46.40 -9.95 22.90
N ALA A 209 46.06 -9.66 21.64
CA ALA A 209 46.90 -8.86 20.75
C ALA A 209 47.08 -7.41 21.23
N LEU A 210 46.13 -6.88 21.98
CA LEU A 210 46.18 -5.54 22.60
C LEU A 210 46.91 -5.51 23.96
N GLY A 211 47.48 -6.64 24.42
CA GLY A 211 48.25 -6.75 25.66
C GLY A 211 47.62 -7.68 26.72
N GLY A 212 46.36 -8.07 26.55
CA GLY A 212 45.67 -9.05 27.41
C GLY A 212 45.35 -8.58 28.83
N ASP A 213 45.63 -7.32 29.15
CA ASP A 213 45.41 -6.72 30.47
C ASP A 213 43.95 -6.28 30.68
N TYR A 214 43.68 -5.75 31.88
CA TYR A 214 42.35 -5.26 32.23
C TYR A 214 41.92 -4.08 31.36
N ASP A 215 42.85 -3.20 30.98
CA ASP A 215 42.56 -2.02 30.17
C ASP A 215 42.21 -2.39 28.73
N ALA A 216 42.88 -3.39 28.14
CA ALA A 216 42.54 -3.97 26.84
C ALA A 216 41.13 -4.61 26.84
N ARG A 217 40.76 -5.31 27.93
CA ARG A 217 39.39 -5.85 28.09
C ARG A 217 38.35 -4.73 28.19
N LEU A 218 38.66 -3.68 28.94
CA LEU A 218 37.78 -2.52 29.08
C LEU A 218 37.61 -1.77 27.73
N ALA A 219 38.70 -1.59 26.99
CA ALA A 219 38.70 -0.98 25.65
C ALA A 219 37.88 -1.77 24.62
N MET A 220 37.69 -3.08 24.83
CA MET A 220 36.90 -3.98 23.98
C MET A 220 35.42 -4.08 24.38
N THR A 221 35.00 -3.48 25.49
CA THR A 221 33.64 -3.67 26.06
C THR A 221 32.54 -3.17 25.14
N HIS A 222 32.78 -2.07 24.42
CA HIS A 222 31.82 -1.46 23.50
C HIS A 222 32.17 -1.71 22.02
N VAL A 223 33.08 -2.64 21.75
CA VAL A 223 33.42 -3.07 20.39
C VAL A 223 32.68 -4.37 20.07
N ASN A 224 31.97 -4.38 18.95
CA ASN A 224 31.25 -5.54 18.42
C ASN A 224 31.99 -6.11 17.23
N LEU A 225 32.12 -7.44 17.22
CA LEU A 225 32.72 -8.22 16.14
C LEU A 225 31.65 -9.15 15.57
N ASP A 226 31.15 -8.85 14.39
CA ASP A 226 30.15 -9.68 13.69
C ASP A 226 30.82 -10.43 12.54
N ALA A 227 30.95 -11.75 12.70
CA ALA A 227 31.63 -12.62 11.74
C ALA A 227 30.62 -13.34 10.86
N SER A 228 30.57 -12.97 9.58
CA SER A 228 29.72 -13.62 8.57
C SER A 228 30.52 -14.65 7.76
N PRO A 229 30.13 -15.94 7.77
CA PRO A 229 30.78 -16.97 6.96
C PRO A 229 30.70 -16.65 5.46
N VAL A 230 31.80 -16.87 4.75
CA VAL A 230 31.89 -16.68 3.30
C VAL A 230 32.11 -18.03 2.63
N ALA A 231 31.35 -18.29 1.57
CA ALA A 231 31.52 -19.48 0.74
C ALA A 231 32.96 -19.51 0.16
N ALA A 232 33.60 -20.67 0.22
CA ALA A 232 34.94 -20.91 -0.27
C ALA A 232 34.89 -22.04 -1.30
N SER A 233 35.21 -21.71 -2.55
CA SER A 233 35.18 -22.65 -3.68
C SER A 233 36.00 -23.94 -3.48
N ASN A 234 36.91 -23.95 -2.51
CA ASN A 234 37.74 -25.09 -2.08
C ASN A 234 37.64 -25.35 -0.55
N GLY A 235 36.44 -25.23 0.02
CA GLY A 235 36.22 -25.37 1.47
C GLY A 235 36.76 -26.68 2.05
N SER A 236 37.41 -26.59 3.21
CA SER A 236 37.87 -27.73 4.01
C SER A 236 36.97 -27.89 5.23
N ALA A 237 36.82 -29.11 5.74
CA ALA A 237 36.08 -29.36 6.99
C ALA A 237 36.74 -28.70 8.22
N ALA A 238 38.02 -28.29 8.11
CA ALA A 238 38.79 -27.67 9.18
C ALA A 238 38.90 -26.13 9.05
N ASP A 239 38.65 -25.57 7.85
CA ASP A 239 38.91 -24.17 7.57
C ASP A 239 37.60 -23.39 7.39
N ILE A 240 37.54 -22.21 7.99
CA ILE A 240 36.38 -21.31 7.91
C ILE A 240 36.87 -19.96 7.40
N ARG A 241 36.24 -19.48 6.34
CA ARG A 241 36.46 -18.11 5.85
C ARG A 241 35.34 -17.21 6.32
N VAL A 242 35.68 -16.05 6.87
CA VAL A 242 34.71 -15.08 7.39
C VAL A 242 35.01 -13.66 6.92
N ALA A 243 33.96 -12.91 6.64
CA ALA A 243 34.00 -11.46 6.55
C ALA A 243 33.63 -10.90 7.92
N LEU A 244 34.46 -10.00 8.45
CA LEU A 244 34.30 -9.41 9.76
C LEU A 244 33.78 -7.99 9.63
N ARG A 245 32.67 -7.67 10.30
CA ARG A 245 32.23 -6.30 10.52
C ARG A 245 32.52 -5.90 11.98
N VAL A 246 33.23 -4.79 12.14
CA VAL A 246 33.61 -4.22 13.43
C VAL A 246 32.85 -2.92 13.60
N SER A 247 32.14 -2.78 14.72
CA SER A 247 31.37 -1.58 15.04
C SER A 247 31.44 -1.24 16.51
N GLY A 248 31.21 0.02 16.85
CA GLY A 248 31.08 0.50 18.22
C GLY A 248 32.11 1.55 18.61
N MET A 249 32.47 1.58 19.89
CA MET A 249 33.32 2.62 20.46
C MET A 249 34.49 2.00 21.23
N THR A 250 35.66 2.62 21.10
CA THR A 250 36.85 2.31 21.88
C THR A 250 37.58 3.60 22.25
N ARG A 251 38.59 3.54 23.11
CA ARG A 251 39.42 4.72 23.42
C ARG A 251 40.34 5.01 22.24
N THR A 252 40.58 6.28 21.97
CA THR A 252 41.43 6.74 20.84
C THR A 252 42.81 6.06 20.80
N GLU A 253 43.40 5.78 21.96
CA GLU A 253 44.71 5.10 22.10
C GLU A 253 44.72 3.63 21.62
N TYR A 254 43.57 2.95 21.58
CA TYR A 254 43.45 1.56 21.13
C TYR A 254 43.00 1.41 19.68
N LEU A 255 42.56 2.49 19.03
CA LEU A 255 42.04 2.45 17.66
C LEU A 255 43.13 2.04 16.64
N ASP A 256 44.30 2.68 16.68
CA ASP A 256 45.43 2.37 15.79
C ASP A 256 46.01 0.96 16.03
N PRO A 257 46.22 0.52 17.29
CA PRO A 257 46.57 -0.87 17.60
C PRO A 257 45.56 -1.89 17.04
N MET A 258 44.25 -1.66 17.20
CA MET A 258 43.21 -2.53 16.67
C MET A 258 43.27 -2.63 15.14
N ASN A 259 43.41 -1.50 14.47
CA ASN A 259 43.52 -1.46 13.00
C ASN A 259 44.74 -2.23 12.50
N THR A 260 45.86 -2.17 13.22
CA THR A 260 47.07 -2.95 12.91
C THR A 260 46.82 -4.45 13.01
N VAL A 261 46.06 -4.91 14.01
CA VAL A 261 45.67 -6.32 14.16
C VAL A 261 44.74 -6.74 13.01
N PHE A 262 43.75 -5.91 12.67
CA PHE A 262 42.84 -6.19 11.56
C PHE A 262 43.57 -6.29 10.21
N ASP A 263 44.56 -5.44 9.97
CA ASP A 263 45.38 -5.51 8.75
C ASP A 263 46.28 -6.74 8.73
N THR A 264 46.70 -7.24 9.89
CA THR A 264 47.43 -8.51 10.00
C THR A 264 46.52 -9.68 9.68
N TRP A 265 45.29 -9.68 10.20
CA TRP A 265 44.30 -10.72 9.92
C TRP A 265 43.88 -10.81 8.44
N LYS A 266 44.00 -9.71 7.68
CA LYS A 266 43.73 -9.68 6.23
C LYS A 266 44.85 -10.29 5.37
N LYS A 267 46.11 -10.27 5.81
CA LYS A 267 47.31 -10.52 4.96
C LYS A 267 47.66 -12.00 4.73
N ASP A 268 46.66 -12.88 4.77
CA ASP A 268 46.75 -14.35 4.66
C ASP A 268 47.49 -15.04 5.82
N GLY A 269 46.67 -15.62 6.71
CA GLY A 269 47.01 -16.50 7.83
C GLY A 269 45.71 -16.95 8.52
N ALA A 270 45.76 -17.99 9.36
CA ALA A 270 44.64 -18.26 10.27
C ALA A 270 44.64 -17.15 11.34
N ALA A 271 43.65 -16.26 11.32
CA ALA A 271 43.50 -15.18 12.29
C ALA A 271 43.35 -15.72 13.72
N VAL A 272 42.66 -16.86 13.84
CA VAL A 272 42.50 -17.64 15.06
C VAL A 272 42.51 -19.13 14.72
N VAL A 273 43.12 -19.92 15.60
CA VAL A 273 42.93 -21.37 15.65
C VAL A 273 42.09 -21.67 16.88
N THR A 274 40.92 -22.28 16.70
CA THR A 274 40.06 -22.62 17.85
C THR A 274 40.69 -23.76 18.66
N PRO A 275 40.32 -23.92 19.94
CA PRO A 275 40.81 -25.04 20.77
C PRO A 275 40.52 -26.43 20.15
N ASP A 276 39.46 -26.52 19.35
CA ASP A 276 39.04 -27.74 18.65
C ASP A 276 39.76 -27.97 17.30
N GLY A 277 40.74 -27.13 16.95
CA GLY A 277 41.58 -27.29 15.77
C GLY A 277 41.01 -26.70 14.47
N TYR A 278 39.99 -25.83 14.54
CA TYR A 278 39.45 -25.14 13.36
C TYR A 278 40.22 -23.86 13.07
N HIS A 279 40.53 -23.62 11.79
CA HIS A 279 41.25 -22.44 11.35
C HIS A 279 40.28 -21.38 10.83
N ILE A 280 40.28 -20.21 11.47
CA ILE A 280 39.43 -19.07 11.09
C ILE A 280 40.28 -18.11 10.26
N HIS A 281 39.92 -17.93 9.00
CA HIS A 281 40.55 -17.02 8.06
C HIS A 281 39.65 -15.82 7.80
N ILE A 282 40.22 -14.62 7.88
CA ILE A 282 39.49 -13.37 7.64
C ILE A 282 39.73 -12.91 6.21
N THR A 283 38.67 -12.82 5.42
CA THR A 283 38.75 -12.40 4.00
C THR A 283 38.60 -10.89 3.83
N ALA A 284 37.86 -10.26 4.72
CA ALA A 284 37.64 -8.82 4.75
C ALA A 284 37.36 -8.36 6.18
N VAL A 285 37.79 -7.13 6.50
CA VAL A 285 37.39 -6.43 7.72
C VAL A 285 36.82 -5.08 7.33
N ASP A 286 35.56 -4.86 7.68
CA ASP A 286 34.89 -3.56 7.62
C ASP A 286 34.82 -2.97 9.02
N ASN A 287 35.58 -1.91 9.27
CA ASN A 287 35.66 -1.20 10.55
C ASN A 287 35.16 0.25 10.44
N ALA A 288 34.38 0.59 9.41
CA ALA A 288 33.89 1.95 9.18
C ALA A 288 33.05 2.50 10.34
N ASP A 289 32.36 1.61 11.07
CA ASP A 289 31.50 1.95 12.20
C ASP A 289 32.22 1.86 13.57
N LEU A 290 33.55 1.67 13.59
CA LEU A 290 34.35 1.72 14.81
C LEU A 290 34.89 3.14 15.03
N THR A 291 34.63 3.69 16.20
CA THR A 291 35.02 5.07 16.55
C THR A 291 35.87 5.14 17.81
N GLY A 292 36.91 5.98 17.76
CA GLY A 292 37.71 6.35 18.92
C GLY A 292 37.09 7.54 19.64
N ILE A 293 36.89 7.41 20.96
CA ILE A 293 36.48 8.50 21.86
C ILE A 293 37.59 8.91 22.82
#